data_AF-A0A6N8DJ10-F1
#
_entry.id   AF-A0A6N8DJ10-F1
#
_cell.length_a   1.000
_cell.length_b   1.000
_cell.length_c   1.000
_cell.angle_alpha   90.00
_cell.angle_beta   90.00
_cell.angle_gamma   90.00
#
_symmetry.space_group_name_H-M   'P 1'
#
loop_
_entity.id
_entity.type
_entity.pdbx_description
1 polymer ?
#
loop_
_entity_poly.entity_id
_entity_poly.type
_entity_poly.pdbx_seq_one_letter_code
_entity_poly.pdbx_strand_id
1 'polypeptide(L)'
;MRRIVVLALLLATSPAWADAPTPPPADLRPMQRYGADHPDCLGWTNGCTICTPKACSTPGIACTPRETVCEAEKPVEPPPVAPPEQKP
;
A
#
# COMPACT_ATOMS: atom_id res chain seq x y z
N MET A 1 -62.72 3.09 11.68
CA MET A 1 -61.67 2.34 10.96
C MET A 1 -60.75 3.23 10.10
N ARG A 2 -61.22 4.31 9.46
CA ARG A 2 -60.40 5.15 8.56
C ARG A 2 -59.30 6.00 9.24
N ARG A 3 -59.43 6.31 10.54
CA ARG A 3 -58.45 7.12 11.30
C ARG A 3 -57.21 6.35 11.78
N ILE A 4 -57.30 5.02 11.90
CA ILE A 4 -56.19 4.17 12.37
C ILE A 4 -55.13 4.00 11.28
N VAL A 5 -55.54 4.01 10.01
CA VAL A 5 -54.64 3.88 8.85
C VAL A 5 -53.67 5.05 8.73
N VAL A 6 -54.09 6.26 9.16
CA VAL A 6 -53.26 7.48 9.03
C VAL A 6 -52.11 7.49 10.05
N LEU A 7 -52.27 6.89 11.23
CA LEU A 7 -51.20 6.83 12.24
C LEU A 7 -50.10 5.83 11.86
N ALA A 8 -50.43 4.75 11.14
CA ALA A 8 -49.45 3.73 10.75
C ALA A 8 -48.46 4.22 9.69
N LEU A 9 -48.84 5.23 8.88
CA LEU A 9 -47.98 5.76 7.81
C LEU A 9 -46.92 6.76 8.27
N LEU A 10 -47.01 7.29 9.50
CA LEU A 10 -46.08 8.31 10.00
C LEU A 10 -44.84 7.74 10.74
N LEU A 11 -44.80 6.43 10.99
CA LEU A 11 -43.74 5.77 11.77
C LEU A 11 -42.57 5.24 10.92
N ALA A 12 -42.60 5.38 9.59
CA ALA A 12 -41.57 4.81 8.70
C ALA A 12 -40.46 5.79 8.29
N THR A 13 -40.48 7.03 8.78
CA THR A 13 -39.45 8.04 8.49
C THR A 13 -38.36 8.05 9.56
N SER A 14 -37.66 6.93 9.69
CA SER A 14 -36.40 6.92 10.43
C SER A 14 -35.33 7.60 9.57
N PRO A 15 -34.63 8.64 10.08
CA PRO A 15 -33.48 9.18 9.38
C PRO A 15 -32.41 8.08 9.35
N ALA A 16 -32.09 7.58 8.16
CA ALA A 16 -30.89 6.78 7.97
C ALA A 16 -29.70 7.66 8.37
N TRP A 17 -29.10 7.39 9.53
CA TRP A 17 -27.81 7.95 9.87
C TRP A 17 -26.84 7.45 8.81
N ALA A 18 -26.41 8.35 7.93
CA ALA A 18 -25.35 8.07 6.99
C ALA A 18 -24.09 7.77 7.81
N ASP A 19 -23.59 6.54 7.71
CA ASP A 19 -22.25 6.19 8.16
C ASP A 19 -21.27 7.25 7.65
N ALA A 20 -20.46 7.79 8.54
CA ALA A 20 -19.42 8.73 8.17
C ALA A 20 -18.54 8.10 7.08
N PRO A 21 -18.10 8.87 6.07
CA PRO A 21 -17.28 8.32 4.99
C PRO A 21 -16.05 7.66 5.58
N THR A 22 -15.96 6.33 5.42
CA THR A 22 -14.74 5.60 5.73
C THR A 22 -13.64 6.19 4.87
N PRO A 23 -12.49 6.60 5.45
CA PRO A 23 -11.38 7.08 4.65
C PRO A 23 -11.02 6.02 3.61
N PRO A 24 -10.72 6.42 2.36
CA PRO A 24 -10.38 5.46 1.33
C PRO A 24 -9.22 4.58 1.82
N PRO A 25 -9.26 3.26 1.57
CA PRO A 25 -8.17 2.38 1.95
C PRO A 25 -6.86 2.96 1.42
N ALA A 26 -5.82 2.92 2.25
CA ALA A 26 -4.48 3.37 1.86
C ALA A 26 -4.15 2.79 0.49
N ASP A 27 -3.92 3.68 -0.46
CA ASP A 27 -3.73 3.35 -1.86
C ASP A 27 -2.68 2.24 -1.97
N LEU A 28 -3.00 1.14 -2.67
CA LEU A 28 -2.06 0.04 -2.93
C LEU A 28 -1.21 0.30 -4.19
N ARG A 29 -1.57 1.31 -5.00
CA ARG A 29 -0.76 1.77 -6.16
C ARG A 29 0.67 2.23 -5.83
N PRO A 30 1.03 2.70 -4.61
CA PRO A 30 2.41 3.02 -4.26
C PRO A 30 3.35 1.83 -4.42
N MET A 31 2.87 0.60 -4.20
CA MET A 31 3.72 -0.59 -4.19
C MET A 31 4.32 -0.91 -5.56
N GLN A 32 3.51 -0.95 -6.62
CA GLN A 32 4.06 -1.24 -7.96
C GLN A 32 4.89 -0.08 -8.50
N ARG A 33 4.54 1.16 -8.16
CA ARG A 33 5.22 2.37 -8.62
C ARG A 33 6.60 2.53 -7.97
N TYR A 34 6.73 2.16 -6.69
CA TYR A 34 7.98 2.31 -5.93
C TYR A 34 9.19 1.72 -6.64
N GLY A 35 9.09 0.47 -7.14
CA GLY A 35 10.20 -0.17 -7.86
C GLY A 35 10.60 0.52 -9.18
N ALA A 36 9.69 1.29 -9.80
CA ALA A 36 10.00 2.07 -10.99
C ALA A 36 10.73 3.38 -10.64
N ASP A 37 10.35 4.01 -9.52
CA ASP A 37 10.96 5.26 -9.05
C ASP A 37 12.28 5.02 -8.28
N HIS A 38 12.51 3.80 -7.80
CA HIS A 38 13.72 3.34 -7.08
C HIS A 38 14.39 2.16 -7.80
N PRO A 39 15.06 2.37 -8.94
CA PRO A 39 15.62 1.30 -9.77
C PRO A 39 16.82 0.57 -9.14
N ASP A 40 17.37 1.13 -8.08
CA ASP A 40 18.42 0.57 -7.23
C ASP A 40 17.88 -0.39 -6.15
N CYS A 41 16.59 -0.29 -5.82
CA CYS A 41 15.95 -1.17 -4.86
C CYS A 41 15.55 -2.52 -5.48
N LEU A 42 16.12 -3.61 -4.96
CA LEU A 42 15.85 -4.99 -5.35
C LEU A 42 14.70 -5.64 -4.55
N GLY A 43 14.32 -5.06 -3.42
CA GLY A 43 13.20 -5.54 -2.61
C GLY A 43 12.63 -4.44 -1.74
N TRP A 44 11.29 -4.30 -1.73
CA TRP A 44 10.59 -3.26 -0.98
C TRP A 44 9.32 -3.81 -0.33
N THR A 45 8.91 -3.19 0.78
CA THR A 45 7.75 -3.62 1.55
C THR A 45 6.99 -2.44 2.15
N ASN A 46 5.71 -2.63 2.43
CA ASN A 46 4.88 -1.71 3.23
C ASN A 46 4.41 -2.40 4.51
N GLY A 47 5.08 -3.49 4.91
CA GLY A 47 4.71 -4.34 6.04
C GLY A 47 3.53 -5.28 5.76
N CYS A 48 2.85 -5.12 4.63
CA CYS A 48 1.68 -5.90 4.20
C CYS A 48 1.92 -6.68 2.92
N THR A 49 2.72 -6.10 2.04
CA THR A 49 3.06 -6.59 0.72
C THR A 49 4.56 -6.48 0.61
N ILE A 50 5.20 -7.56 0.19
CA ILE A 50 6.63 -7.60 -0.11
C ILE A 50 6.75 -7.74 -1.62
N CYS A 51 7.52 -6.87 -2.24
CA CYS A 51 7.70 -6.80 -3.67
C CYS A 51 9.19 -6.89 -4.05
N THR A 52 9.40 -7.41 -5.24
CA THR A 52 10.66 -7.43 -5.98
C THR A 52 10.37 -6.92 -7.40
N PRO A 53 11.41 -6.65 -8.23
CA PRO A 53 11.20 -6.30 -9.63
C PRO A 53 10.41 -7.34 -10.45
N LYS A 54 10.24 -8.57 -9.95
CA LYS A 54 9.60 -9.67 -10.67
C LYS A 54 8.22 -10.03 -10.14
N ALA A 55 7.99 -9.88 -8.84
CA ALA A 55 6.78 -10.37 -8.19
C ALA A 55 6.53 -9.66 -6.86
N CYS A 56 5.27 -9.68 -6.43
CA CYS A 56 4.83 -9.25 -5.11
C CYS A 56 4.09 -10.39 -4.40
N SER A 57 4.20 -10.44 -3.08
CA SER A 57 3.46 -11.34 -2.21
C SER A 57 2.76 -10.56 -1.09
N THR A 58 1.59 -11.03 -0.68
CA THR A 58 0.77 -10.42 0.38
C THR A 58 0.61 -11.40 1.54
N PRO A 59 1.41 -11.30 2.61
CA PRO A 59 1.13 -12.03 3.85
C PRO A 59 -0.26 -11.64 4.40
N GLY A 60 -1.14 -12.63 4.59
CA GLY A 60 -2.59 -12.45 4.63
C GLY A 60 -3.25 -11.74 5.83
N ILE A 61 -4.46 -11.24 5.56
CA ILE A 61 -5.65 -10.78 6.34
C ILE A 61 -5.48 -9.82 7.54
N ALA A 62 -4.37 -9.79 8.28
CA ALA A 62 -4.26 -8.99 9.50
C ALA A 62 -3.26 -7.82 9.43
N CYS A 63 -2.79 -7.47 8.24
CA CYS A 63 -1.78 -6.43 8.09
C CYS A 63 -2.44 -5.05 7.86
N THR A 64 -1.86 -4.00 8.43
CA THR A 64 -2.20 -2.61 8.09
C THR A 64 -1.02 -2.01 7.31
N PRO A 65 -1.23 -1.56 6.06
CA PRO A 65 -0.14 -1.03 5.24
C PRO A 65 0.52 0.19 5.90
N ARG A 66 1.85 0.27 5.78
CA ARG A 66 2.65 1.41 6.22
C ARG A 66 3.27 2.10 5.00
N GLU A 67 4.14 3.07 5.27
CA GLU A 67 4.99 3.66 4.22
C GLU A 67 5.86 2.57 3.56
N THR A 68 6.08 2.71 2.26
CA THR A 68 6.89 1.75 1.50
C THR A 68 8.36 2.05 1.73
N VAL A 69 9.13 1.02 2.08
CA VAL A 69 10.56 1.12 2.34
C VAL A 69 11.33 0.13 1.48
N CYS A 70 12.54 0.50 1.09
CA CYS A 70 13.50 -0.43 0.48
C CYS A 70 14.15 -1.29 1.57
N GLU A 71 14.09 -2.61 1.43
CA GLU A 71 14.73 -3.56 2.35
C GLU A 71 16.01 -4.16 1.75
N ALA A 72 16.17 -4.11 0.43
CA ALA A 72 17.33 -4.63 -0.28
C ALA A 72 17.71 -3.72 -1.46
N GLU A 73 18.95 -3.23 -1.48
CA GLU A 73 19.52 -2.40 -2.55
C GLU A 73 20.48 -3.21 -3.43
N LYS A 74 20.76 -2.73 -4.65
CA LYS A 74 21.82 -3.28 -5.50
C LYS A 74 23.18 -3.09 -4.83
N PRO A 75 24.06 -4.11 -4.83
CA PRO A 75 25.45 -3.93 -4.44
C PRO A 75 26.10 -2.84 -5.31
N VAL A 76 26.72 -1.85 -4.69
CA VAL A 76 27.57 -0.88 -5.39
C VAL A 76 28.85 -1.60 -5.78
N GLU A 77 29.04 -1.87 -7.07
CA GLU A 77 30.30 -2.40 -7.56
C GLU A 77 31.39 -1.35 -7.31
N PRO A 78 32.52 -1.69 -6.66
CA PRO A 78 33.62 -0.76 -6.50
C PRO A 78 34.12 -0.34 -7.89
N PRO A 79 34.53 0.92 -8.08
CA PRO A 79 35.15 1.33 -9.34
C PRO A 79 36.35 0.43 -9.64
N PRO A 80 36.67 0.18 -10.93
CA PRO A 80 37.79 -0.66 -11.31
C PRO A 80 39.05 -0.14 -10.62
N VAL A 81 39.64 -0.97 -9.74
CA VAL A 81 40.92 -0.65 -9.11
C VAL A 81 41.94 -0.59 -10.24
N ALA A 82 42.48 0.60 -10.49
CA ALA A 82 43.54 0.77 -11.48
C ALA A 82 44.69 -0.20 -11.16
N PRO A 83 45.31 -0.84 -12.17
CA PRO A 83 46.46 -1.70 -11.94
C PRO A 83 47.51 -0.98 -11.09
N PRO A 84 48.15 -1.65 -10.12
CA PRO A 84 49.18 -1.01 -9.31
C PRO A 84 50.28 -0.49 -10.25
N GLU A 85 50.51 0.82 -10.18
CA GLU A 85 51.57 1.50 -10.91
C GLU A 85 52.91 0.87 -10.48
N GLN A 86 53.49 0.06 -11.35
CA GLN A 86 54.78 -0.58 -11.10
C GLN A 86 55.86 0.51 -11.12
N LYS A 87 56.27 0.94 -9.93
CA LYS A 87 57.39 1.85 -9.75
C LYS A 87 58.69 1.16 -10.22
N PRO A 88 59.55 1.84 -11.01
CA PRO A 88 60.80 1.27 -11.52
C PRO A 88 61.78 0.84 -10.44
#